data_AF-A0A3C0AM12-F1
#
_entry.id   AF-A0A3C0AM12-F1
#
_cell.length_a   1.000
_cell.length_b   1.000
_cell.length_c   1.000
_cell.angle_alpha   90.00
_cell.angle_beta   90.00
_cell.angle_gamma   90.00
#
_symmetry.space_group_name_H-M   'P 1'
#
loop_
_entity.id
_entity.type
_entity.pdbx_description
1 polymer ?
#
loop_
_entity_poly.entity_id
_entity_poly.type
_entity_poly.pdbx_seq_one_letter_code
_entity_poly.pdbx_strand_id
1 'polypeptide(L)' 'MLIFDAHLDMAWNACEWNRDLELPVSDIRKFERQFENIIPGEATVSWHALRKGGVGITISTLLPRLHRKDAA' A
#
# COMPACT_ATOMS: atom_id res chain seq x y z
N MET A 1 -0.02 4.84 -23.77
CA MET A 1 -1.35 4.78 -23.14
C MET A 1 -1.20 5.27 -21.72
N LEU A 2 -2.02 6.23 -21.28
CA LEU A 2 -2.04 6.67 -19.88
C LEU A 2 -3.09 5.84 -19.14
N ILE A 3 -2.69 5.06 -18.14
CA ILE A 3 -3.63 4.35 -17.26
C ILE A 3 -3.92 5.25 -16.05
N PHE A 4 -5.21 5.43 -15.78
CA PHE A 4 -5.74 6.08 -14.58
C PHE A 4 -6.44 5.03 -13.71
N ASP A 5 -5.98 4.88 -12.48
CA ASP A 5 -6.59 3.99 -11.49
C ASP A 5 -7.41 4.81 -10.48
N ALA A 6 -8.71 4.51 -10.39
CA ALA A 6 -9.62 5.27 -9.54
C ALA A 6 -9.58 4.86 -8.07
N HIS A 7 -8.89 3.78 -7.69
CA HIS A 7 -8.91 3.30 -6.31
C HIS A 7 -7.73 2.40 -5.93
N LEU A 8 -6.77 2.96 -5.19
CA LEU A 8 -5.69 2.19 -4.56
C LEU A 8 -5.51 2.56 -3.09
N ASP A 9 -5.31 1.58 -2.21
CA ASP A 9 -5.09 1.81 -0.78
C ASP A 9 -3.65 2.24 -0.44
N MET A 10 -2.97 2.98 -1.33
CA MET A 10 -1.56 3.31 -1.16
C MET A 10 -1.32 4.23 0.05
N ALA A 11 -2.14 5.27 0.22
CA ALA A 11 -1.98 6.20 1.34
C ALA A 11 -2.31 5.52 2.68
N TRP A 12 -3.37 4.70 2.71
CA TRP A 12 -3.72 3.88 3.87
C TRP A 12 -2.55 2.97 4.29
N ASN A 13 -1.98 2.21 3.36
CA ASN A 13 -0.90 1.30 3.71
C ASN A 13 0.42 2.01 4.05
N ALA A 14 0.70 3.16 3.44
CA ALA A 14 1.86 3.97 3.79
C ALA A 14 1.75 4.51 5.23
N CYS A 15 0.57 4.99 5.64
CA CYS A 15 0.37 5.55 6.98
C CYS A 15 0.22 4.48 8.06
N GLU A 16 -0.57 3.41 7.82
CA GLU A 16 -0.88 2.41 8.84
C GLU A 16 0.28 1.43 9.07
N TRP A 17 0.97 1.03 8.00
CA TRP A 17 1.99 -0.03 8.05
C TRP A 17 3.39 0.50 7.80
N ASN A 18 3.55 1.82 7.70
CA ASN A 18 4.80 2.47 7.38
C ASN A 18 5.45 1.90 6.09
N ARG A 19 4.64 1.52 5.10
CA ARG A 19 5.15 1.04 3.81
C ARG A 19 5.85 2.18 3.09
N ASP A 20 7.15 2.04 2.90
CA ASP A 20 7.90 2.91 2.01
C ASP A 20 7.57 2.57 0.55
N LEU A 21 6.76 3.41 -0.08
CA LEU A 21 6.28 3.21 -1.43
C LEU A 21 7.33 3.54 -2.51
N GLU A 22 8.46 4.16 -2.14
CA GLU A 22 9.59 4.40 -3.05
C GLU A 22 10.37 3.11 -3.33
N LEU A 23 10.25 2.10 -2.45
CA LEU A 23 10.90 0.81 -2.61
C LEU A 23 10.20 -0.12 -3.63
N PRO A 24 10.94 -1.07 -4.22
CA PRO A 24 10.33 -2.20 -4.93
C PRO A 24 9.42 -3.00 -4.00
N VAL A 25 8.32 -3.54 -4.54
CA VAL A 25 7.37 -4.39 -3.81
C VAL A 25 8.07 -5.55 -3.07
N SER A 26 9.12 -6.12 -3.65
CA SER A 26 9.89 -7.18 -2.99
C SER A 26 10.53 -6.73 -1.68
N ASP A 27 11.01 -5.49 -1.59
CA ASP A 27 11.69 -4.99 -0.41
C ASP A 27 10.70 -4.53 0.66
N ILE A 28 9.54 -3.99 0.24
CA ILE A 28 8.39 -3.76 1.14
C ILE A 28 7.98 -5.07 1.80
N ARG A 29 7.75 -6.15 1.02
CA ARG A 29 7.41 -7.46 1.58
C ARG A 29 8.49 -8.00 2.52
N LYS A 30 9.77 -7.70 2.29
CA LYS A 30 10.85 -8.09 3.21
C LYS A 30 10.75 -7.36 4.55
N PHE A 31 10.48 -6.06 4.51
CA PHE A 31 10.25 -5.23 5.70
C PHE A 31 9.03 -5.73 6.49
N GLU A 32 7.92 -6.05 5.82
CA GLU A 32 6.66 -6.46 6.47
C GLU A 32 6.75 -7.78 7.23
N ARG A 33 7.74 -8.64 6.96
CA ARG A 33 7.94 -9.90 7.69
C ARG A 33 8.22 -9.74 9.18
N GLN A 34 8.52 -8.52 9.64
CA GLN A 34 8.68 -8.23 11.07
C GLN A 34 7.33 -8.14 11.83
N PHE A 35 6.21 -8.04 11.12
CA PHE A 35 4.88 -7.97 11.74
C PHE A 35 4.36 -9.37 12.07
N GLU A 36 4.11 -9.64 13.35
CA GLU A 36 3.73 -10.97 13.82
C GLU A 36 2.21 -11.25 13.75
N ASN A 37 1.38 -10.25 14.07
CA ASN A 37 -0.04 -10.47 14.37
C ASN A 37 -1.01 -10.00 13.28
N ILE A 38 -0.59 -9.05 12.44
CA ILE A 38 -1.41 -8.54 11.34
C ILE A 38 -0.46 -8.23 10.19
N ILE A 39 -0.64 -8.95 9.10
CA ILE A 39 -0.01 -8.61 7.82
C ILE A 39 -1.14 -8.15 6.91
N PRO A 40 -1.27 -6.86 6.57
CA PRO A 40 -2.06 -6.47 5.40
C PRO A 40 -1.50 -7.31 4.25
N GLY A 41 -2.34 -8.07 3.54
CA GLY A 41 -1.87 -9.03 2.53
C GLY A 41 -0.72 -8.48 1.66
N GLU A 42 0.14 -9.38 1.16
CA GLU A 42 1.42 -9.02 0.53
C GLU A 42 1.32 -7.77 -0.34
N ALA A 43 2.19 -6.79 -0.11
CA ALA A 43 2.22 -5.58 -0.94
C ALA A 43 2.24 -5.95 -2.44
N THR A 44 1.37 -5.36 -3.26
CA THR A 44 1.31 -5.60 -4.72
C THR A 44 1.65 -4.35 -5.52
N VAL A 45 1.56 -3.18 -4.89
CA VAL A 45 1.74 -1.87 -5.53
C VAL A 45 2.79 -1.05 -4.78
N SER A 46 3.67 -0.41 -5.54
CA SER A 46 4.60 0.64 -5.11
C SER A 46 4.82 1.59 -6.29
N TRP A 47 5.56 2.69 -6.11
CA TRP A 47 5.76 3.68 -7.19
C TRP A 47 6.54 3.04 -8.34
N HIS A 48 7.47 2.14 -8.02
CA HIS A 48 8.17 1.34 -9.02
C HIS A 48 7.20 0.41 -9.78
N ALA A 49 6.26 -0.23 -9.09
CA ALA A 49 5.27 -1.09 -9.73
C ALA A 49 4.32 -0.31 -10.66
N LEU A 50 3.83 0.87 -10.22
CA LEU A 50 3.00 1.74 -11.05
C LEU A 50 3.72 2.17 -12.33
N ARG A 51 5.00 2.60 -12.21
CA ARG A 51 5.84 2.96 -13.37
C ARG A 51 6.02 1.78 -14.32
N LYS A 52 6.34 0.59 -13.80
CA LYS A 52 6.48 -0.63 -14.61
C LYS A 52 5.16 -1.02 -15.31
N GLY A 53 4.02 -0.81 -14.64
CA GLY A 53 2.69 -1.10 -15.18
C GLY A 53 2.13 -0.02 -16.12
N GLY A 54 2.81 1.11 -16.29
CA GLY A 54 2.31 2.23 -17.10
C GLY A 54 1.13 2.99 -16.49
N VAL A 55 0.97 2.92 -15.16
CA VAL A 55 -0.05 3.67 -14.40
C VAL A 55 0.49 5.03 -14.03
N GLY A 56 -0.10 6.08 -14.60
CA GLY A 56 0.42 7.44 -14.48
C GLY A 56 -0.34 8.32 -13.48
N ILE A 57 -1.60 7.98 -13.18
CA ILE A 57 -2.44 8.73 -12.24
C ILE A 57 -3.23 7.72 -11.40
N THR A 58 -3.29 7.94 -10.09
CA THR A 58 -4.07 7.10 -9.17
C THR A 58 -4.83 7.96 -8.17
N ILE A 59 -5.96 7.47 -7.68
CA ILE A 59 -6.56 7.95 -6.44
C ILE A 59 -6.09 7.04 -5.31
N SER A 60 -5.29 7.60 -4.39
CA SER A 60 -4.71 6.87 -3.25
C SER A 60 -5.57 7.07 -2.00
N THR A 61 -6.38 6.07 -1.68
CA THR A 61 -7.31 6.04 -0.55
C THR A 61 -6.57 6.08 0.79
N LEU A 62 -7.04 6.94 1.69
CA LEU A 62 -6.67 6.99 3.11
C LEU A 62 -7.97 6.90 3.93
N LEU A 63 -7.98 6.06 4.96
CA LEU A 63 -9.10 5.96 5.91
C LEU A 63 -8.72 6.58 7.27
N PRO A 64 -8.57 7.92 7.39
CA PRO A 64 -7.93 8.58 8.54
C PRO A 64 -8.62 8.37 9.90
N ARG A 65 -9.84 7.81 9.89
CA ARG A 65 -10.54 7.35 11.09
C ARG A 65 -11.12 5.97 10.81
N LEU A 66 -10.39 4.93 11.23
CA LEU A 66 -10.94 3.59 11.35
C LEU A 66 -11.24 3.34 12.82
N HIS A 67 -12.53 3.33 13.19
CA HIS A 67 -12.94 2.80 14.48
C HIS A 67 -12.77 1.28 14.41
N ARG A 68 -11.54 0.78 14.66
CA ARG A 68 -11.36 -0.64 14.96
C ARG A 68 -12.15 -0.84 16.24
N LYS A 69 -13.27 -1.59 16.18
CA LYS A 69 -13.89 -2.07 17.42
C LYS A 69 -12.77 -2.65 18.26
N ASP A 70 -12.62 -2.16 19.50
CA ASP A 70 -11.73 -2.78 20.46
C ASP A 70 -11.96 -4.30 20.41
N ALA A 71 -10.87 -5.05 20.35
CA ALA A 71 -10.87 -6.47 20.05
C ALA A 71 -12.00 -7.22 20.79
N ALA A 72 -12.97 -7.73 20.01
CA ALA A 72 -13.92 -8.73 20.45
C ALA A 72 -13.35 -10.12 20.14
#